data_AF-A0A1I1E0S2-F1
#
_entry.id   AF-A0A1I1E0S2-F1
#
_cell.length_a   1.000
_cell.length_b   1.000
_cell.length_c   1.000
_cell.angle_alpha   90.00
_cell.angle_beta   90.00
_cell.angle_gamma   90.00
#
_symmetry.space_group_name_H-M   'P 1'
#
loop_
_entity.id
_entity.type
_entity.pdbx_description
1 polymer ?
#
loop_
_entity_poly.entity_id
_entity_poly.type
_entity_poly.pdbx_seq_one_letter_code
_entity_poly.pdbx_strand_id
1 'polypeptide(L)'
;MLIITKIQTKELKAIGRANTREYEDLAIPALDFSSKKELVQEVLDAYDLGELTTLSHVSSPNVLKATVEKDNVAYHLSAKIHEE
;
A
#
# COMPACT_ATOMS: atom_id res chain seq x y z
N MET A 1 -9.16 -8.55 14.00
CA MET A 1 -9.31 -7.29 13.22
C MET A 1 -8.02 -7.09 12.46
N LEU A 2 -8.04 -6.55 11.24
CA LEU A 2 -6.80 -6.28 10.49
C LEU A 2 -6.44 -4.81 10.63
N ILE A 3 -5.24 -4.51 11.12
CA ILE A 3 -4.72 -3.14 11.16
C ILE A 3 -3.57 -3.04 10.17
N ILE A 4 -3.71 -2.20 9.16
CA ILE A 4 -2.64 -1.86 8.25
C ILE A 4 -1.88 -0.67 8.84
N THR A 5 -0.63 -0.89 9.20
CA THR A 5 0.23 0.11 9.87
C THR A 5 1.41 0.49 8.99
N LYS A 6 2.06 1.60 9.34
CA LYS A 6 3.28 2.09 8.65
C LYS A 6 3.07 2.22 7.13
N ILE A 7 1.90 2.73 6.75
CA ILE A 7 1.53 2.92 5.35
C ILE A 7 2.38 4.05 4.81
N GLN A 8 3.16 3.77 3.77
CA GLN A 8 4.01 4.76 3.12
C GLN A 8 3.96 4.61 1.61
N THR A 9 3.92 5.74 0.90
CA THR A 9 4.14 5.81 -0.55
C THR A 9 5.44 6.53 -0.83
N LYS A 10 6.25 5.97 -1.71
CA LYS A 10 7.48 6.60 -2.19
C LYS A 10 7.44 6.76 -3.69
N GLU A 11 7.60 7.98 -4.18
CA GLU A 11 7.67 8.25 -5.62
C GLU A 11 8.80 7.45 -6.30
N LEU A 12 8.48 6.85 -7.45
CA LEU A 12 9.45 6.21 -8.33
C LEU A 12 10.00 7.24 -9.31
N LYS A 13 11.05 7.95 -8.88
CA LYS A 13 11.80 8.88 -9.73
C LYS A 13 13.12 8.27 -10.18
N ALA A 14 13.42 8.41 -11.47
CA ALA A 14 14.69 7.96 -12.03
C ALA A 14 15.88 8.82 -11.58
N ILE A 15 15.64 10.11 -11.30
CA ILE A 15 16.68 11.09 -10.91
C ILE A 15 16.09 12.06 -9.88
N GLY A 16 16.88 12.41 -8.86
CA GLY A 16 16.50 13.38 -7.83
C GLY A 16 16.01 12.74 -6.51
N ARG A 17 15.57 13.58 -5.57
CA ARG A 17 15.00 13.11 -4.29
C ARG A 17 13.58 12.60 -4.52
N ALA A 18 13.35 11.33 -4.17
CA ALA A 18 12.01 10.76 -4.14
C ALA A 18 11.24 11.34 -2.94
N ASN A 19 10.01 11.81 -3.15
CA ASN A 19 9.16 12.15 -2.02
C ASN A 19 8.59 10.88 -1.41
N THR A 20 8.70 10.80 -0.09
CA THR A 20 8.05 9.78 0.71
C THR A 20 6.93 10.44 1.48
N ARG A 21 5.78 9.81 1.53
CA ARG A 21 4.63 10.23 2.32
C ARG A 21 4.19 9.08 3.21
N GLU A 22 3.97 9.38 4.48
CA GLU A 22 3.42 8.46 5.47
C GLU A 22 1.93 8.76 5.66
N TYR A 23 1.15 7.71 5.89
CA TYR A 23 -0.29 7.78 6.12
C TYR A 23 -0.61 7.17 7.47
N GLU A 24 -1.79 7.50 7.98
CA GLU A 24 -2.27 6.99 9.25
C GLU A 24 -2.52 5.47 9.19
N ASP A 25 -2.64 4.85 10.35
CA ASP A 25 -2.97 3.44 10.42
C ASP A 25 -4.42 3.21 9.98
N LEU A 26 -4.65 2.19 9.16
CA LEU A 26 -5.97 1.86 8.63
C LEU A 26 -6.49 0.60 9.32
N ALA A 27 -7.57 0.75 10.10
CA ALA A 27 -8.28 -0.38 10.69
C ALA A 27 -9.31 -0.92 9.70
N ILE A 28 -9.11 -2.17 9.29
CA ILE A 28 -10.00 -2.87 8.37
C ILE A 28 -10.81 -3.90 9.18
N PRO A 29 -12.15 -3.79 9.22
CA PRO A 29 -12.98 -4.80 9.87
C PRO A 29 -12.74 -6.13 9.15
N ALA A 30 -12.38 -7.17 9.90
CA ALA A 30 -11.97 -8.46 9.37
C ALA A 30 -13.13 -9.14 8.61
N LEU A 31 -13.27 -8.80 7.34
CA LEU A 31 -14.17 -9.41 6.38
C LEU A 31 -13.29 -10.02 5.30
N ASP A 32 -13.07 -11.33 5.38
CA ASP A 32 -12.65 -12.22 4.28
C ASP A 32 -11.59 -11.72 3.28
N PHE A 33 -10.61 -10.91 3.70
CA PHE A 33 -9.48 -10.54 2.84
C PHE A 33 -8.61 -11.76 2.55
N SER A 34 -8.99 -12.48 1.50
CA SER A 34 -8.36 -13.71 1.05
C SER A 34 -7.10 -13.41 0.22
N SER A 35 -6.95 -12.17 -0.25
CA SER A 35 -5.82 -11.76 -1.08
C SER A 35 -5.19 -10.42 -0.68
N LYS A 36 -3.86 -10.39 -0.73
CA LYS A 36 -3.07 -9.15 -0.58
C LYS A 36 -3.46 -8.07 -1.60
N LYS A 37 -4.01 -8.47 -2.75
CA LYS A 37 -4.53 -7.54 -3.77
C LYS A 37 -5.64 -6.67 -3.22
N GLU A 38 -6.62 -7.30 -2.56
CA GLU A 38 -7.80 -6.64 -2.01
C GLU A 38 -7.37 -5.70 -0.88
N LEU A 39 -6.47 -6.15 0.00
CA LEU A 39 -5.90 -5.30 1.05
C LEU A 39 -5.17 -4.07 0.49
N VAL A 40 -4.44 -4.24 -0.61
CA VAL A 40 -3.81 -3.09 -1.27
C VAL A 40 -4.87 -2.16 -1.85
N GLN A 41 -5.89 -2.67 -2.53
CA GLN A 41 -6.97 -1.85 -3.09
C GLN A 41 -7.66 -1.02 -2.00
N GLU A 42 -8.03 -1.62 -0.87
CA GLU A 42 -8.61 -0.88 0.26
C GLU A 42 -7.72 0.26 0.75
N VAL A 43 -6.40 0.06 0.80
CA VAL A 43 -5.46 1.12 1.16
C VAL A 43 -5.42 2.22 0.09
N LEU A 44 -5.55 1.88 -1.19
CA LEU A 44 -5.61 2.87 -2.26
C LEU A 44 -6.90 3.67 -2.20
N ASP A 45 -8.03 3.01 -1.99
CA ASP A 45 -9.35 3.63 -1.89
C ASP A 45 -9.46 4.54 -0.65
N ALA A 46 -8.94 4.08 0.50
CA ALA A 46 -8.96 4.86 1.75
C ALA A 46 -8.18 6.18 1.67
N TYR A 47 -7.08 6.20 0.90
CA TYR A 47 -6.18 7.35 0.81
C TYR A 47 -6.16 8.02 -0.56
N ASP A 48 -7.04 7.61 -1.48
CA ASP A 48 -7.10 8.06 -2.86
C ASP A 48 -5.71 8.01 -3.54
N LEU A 49 -5.04 6.85 -3.51
CA LEU A 49 -3.64 6.70 -3.98
C LEU A 49 -3.52 6.34 -5.47
N GLY A 50 -4.62 6.39 -6.21
CA GLY A 50 -4.68 6.03 -7.62
C GLY A 50 -4.85 4.53 -7.85
N GLU A 51 -4.37 4.05 -8.98
CA GLU A 51 -4.65 2.69 -9.45
C GLU A 51 -3.50 1.73 -9.18
N LEU A 52 -3.85 0.49 -8.82
CA LEU A 52 -2.88 -0.59 -8.62
C LEU A 52 -2.31 -1.04 -9.97
N THR A 53 -1.03 -0.76 -10.21
CA THR A 53 -0.33 -1.25 -11.40
C THR A 53 0.16 -2.68 -11.20
N THR A 54 0.92 -2.92 -10.13
CA THR A 54 1.61 -4.19 -9.91
C THR A 54 1.71 -4.53 -8.43
N LEU A 55 1.36 -5.75 -8.05
CA LEU A 55 1.70 -6.29 -6.73
C LEU A 55 3.15 -6.74 -6.71
N SER A 56 3.93 -6.17 -5.81
CA SER A 56 5.30 -6.64 -5.61
C SER A 56 5.26 -7.92 -4.79
N HIS A 57 5.99 -8.96 -5.24
CA HIS A 57 6.13 -10.18 -4.46
C HIS A 57 6.89 -9.88 -3.17
N VAL A 58 6.30 -10.16 -2.02
CA VAL A 58 6.95 -10.01 -0.72
C VAL A 58 6.97 -11.35 -0.02
N SER A 59 8.18 -11.83 0.29
CA SER A 59 8.40 -13.09 1.02
C SER A 59 7.79 -13.08 2.42
N SER A 60 7.54 -11.90 2.99
CA SER A 60 6.88 -11.74 4.28
C SER A 60 5.35 -11.74 4.12
N PRO A 61 4.61 -12.58 4.86
CA PRO A 61 3.15 -12.59 4.82
C PRO A 61 2.57 -11.25 5.29
N ASN A 62 3.17 -10.64 6.32
CA ASN A 62 2.64 -9.46 7.02
C ASN A 62 3.06 -8.13 6.40
N VAL A 63 3.48 -8.13 5.13
CA VAL A 63 3.91 -6.91 4.42
C VAL A 63 3.20 -6.84 3.08
N LEU A 64 2.63 -5.66 2.83
CA LEU A 64 2.07 -5.26 1.56
C LEU A 64 3.10 -4.41 0.83
N LYS A 65 3.37 -4.74 -0.43
CA LYS A 65 4.12 -3.88 -1.35
C LYS A 65 3.43 -3.87 -2.71
N ALA A 66 3.26 -2.68 -3.25
CA ALA A 66 2.64 -2.48 -4.54
C ALA A 66 3.27 -1.31 -5.27
N THR A 67 3.21 -1.34 -6.58
CA THR A 67 3.43 -0.18 -7.42
C THR A 67 2.06 0.34 -7.83
N VAL A 68 1.83 1.61 -7.58
CA VAL A 68 0.56 2.30 -7.86
C VAL A 68 0.86 3.52 -8.71
N GLU A 69 -0.08 3.92 -9.56
CA GLU A 69 0.05 5.08 -10.42
C GLU A 69 -1.07 6.07 -10.14
N LYS A 70 -0.70 7.33 -9.95
CA LYS A 70 -1.64 8.44 -9.81
C LYS A 70 -1.11 9.64 -10.58
N ASP A 71 -1.94 10.26 -11.41
CA ASP A 71 -1.58 11.47 -12.17
C ASP A 71 -0.30 11.33 -13.03
N ASN A 72 -0.10 10.18 -13.69
CA ASN A 72 1.14 9.81 -14.43
C ASN A 72 2.41 9.73 -13.56
N VAL A 73 2.27 9.66 -12.24
CA VAL A 73 3.38 9.43 -11.32
C VAL A 73 3.23 8.04 -10.71
N ALA A 74 4.29 7.24 -10.82
CA ALA A 74 4.35 5.93 -10.21
C ALA A 74 4.91 6.04 -8.77
N TYR A 75 4.30 5.30 -7.85
CA TYR A 75 4.68 5.24 -6.44
C TYR A 75 4.87 3.80 -6.01
N HIS A 76 5.83 3.56 -5.12
CA HIS A 76 5.92 2.33 -4.35
C HIS A 76 5.15 2.49 -3.04
N LEU A 77 4.04 1.79 -2.92
CA LEU A 77 3.30 1.62 -1.68
C LEU A 77 3.96 0.50 -0.87
N SER A 78 4.18 0.74 0.42
CA SER A 78 4.47 -0.34 1.37
C SER A 78 3.73 -0.13 2.67
N ALA A 79 3.28 -1.23 3.26
CA ALA A 79 2.57 -1.24 4.54
C ALA A 79 2.80 -2.55 5.28
N LYS A 80 2.52 -2.56 6.59
CA LYS A 80 2.57 -3.76 7.42
C LYS A 80 1.17 -4.17 7.86
N ILE A 81 0.89 -5.46 7.79
CA ILE A 81 -0.34 -6.05 8.30
C ILE A 81 -0.09 -6.46 9.76
N HIS A 82 -0.96 -6.00 10.66
CA HIS A 82 -1.02 -6.44 12.04
C HIS A 82 -2.38 -7.12 12.25
N GLU A 83 -2.36 -8.39 12.61
CA GLU A 83 -3.55 -9.16 12.98
C GLU A 83 -3.70 -9.11 14.50
N GLU A 84 -4.81 -8.53 14.97
CA GLU A 84 -5.32 -8.70 16.34
C GLU A 84 -6.34 -9.82 16.40
#